data_AF-A0A9P7M6Y9-F1
#
_entry.id   AF-A0A9P7M6Y9-F1
#
_cell.length_a   1.000
_cell.length_b   1.000
_cell.length_c   1.000
_cell.angle_alpha   90.00
_cell.angle_beta   90.00
_cell.angle_gamma   90.00
#
_symmetry.space_group_name_H-M   'P 1'
#
loop_
_entity.id
_entity.type
_entity.pdbx_description
1 polymer ?
#
loop_
_entity_poly.entity_id
_entity_poly.type
_entity_poly.pdbx_seq_one_letter_code
_entity_poly.pdbx_strand_id
1 'polypeptide(L)'
;MWARLLANKDVVHKWQEALAIMAQPSYAPASVRELALLSDEICYLAGDESVDFSWYTKRVSLSMTYSTSELFMTKDKSPGYVDTLNFMLRRLEEARALGGLVDSISTWARFSVNSSVNLLRSRGMTL
;
A
#
# COMPACT_ATOMS: atom_id res chain seq x y z
N MET A 1 -7.74 6.05 -7.94
CA MET A 1 -8.06 5.83 -6.53
C MET A 1 -9.22 6.70 -6.01
N TRP A 2 -9.07 8.02 -5.89
CA TRP A 2 -10.15 8.91 -5.38
C TRP A 2 -11.48 8.74 -6.12
N ALA A 3 -11.44 8.70 -7.46
CA ALA A 3 -12.65 8.51 -8.27
C ALA A 3 -13.42 7.22 -7.91
N ARG A 4 -12.70 6.12 -7.66
CA ARG A 4 -13.30 4.84 -7.26
C ARG A 4 -13.90 4.91 -5.85
N LEU A 5 -13.23 5.58 -4.91
CA LEU A 5 -13.71 5.77 -3.56
C LEU A 5 -14.99 6.64 -3.54
N LEU A 6 -14.99 7.74 -4.29
CA LEU A 6 -16.13 8.65 -4.41
C LEU A 6 -17.37 7.97 -5.01
N ALA A 7 -17.19 6.92 -5.81
CA ALA A 7 -18.31 6.12 -6.33
C ALA A 7 -19.14 5.45 -5.21
N ASN A 8 -18.60 5.30 -4.00
CA ASN A 8 -19.34 4.76 -2.85
C ASN A 8 -20.33 5.78 -2.24
N LYS A 9 -20.32 7.06 -2.68
CA LYS A 9 -21.11 8.15 -2.06
C LYS A 9 -22.60 7.82 -1.89
N ASP A 10 -23.19 7.13 -2.87
CA ASP A 10 -24.64 6.87 -2.91
C ASP A 10 -25.01 5.68 -2.01
N VAL A 11 -24.05 4.81 -1.70
CA VAL A 11 -24.23 3.59 -0.90
C VAL A 11 -23.51 3.65 0.46
N VAL A 12 -22.84 4.76 0.79
CA VAL A 12 -21.99 4.90 1.99
C VAL A 12 -22.76 4.58 3.28
N HIS A 13 -24.06 4.87 3.30
CA HIS A 13 -24.95 4.68 4.43
C HIS A 13 -25.13 3.20 4.83
N LYS A 14 -24.88 2.26 3.90
CA LYS A 14 -24.86 0.80 4.15
C LYS A 14 -23.47 0.19 4.06
N TRP A 15 -22.44 1.01 3.80
CA TRP A 15 -21.10 0.51 3.51
C TRP A 15 -20.46 -0.20 4.71
N GLN A 16 -20.79 0.21 5.94
CA GLN A 16 -20.33 -0.50 7.14
C GLN A 16 -20.84 -1.94 7.20
N GLU A 17 -22.11 -2.16 6.85
CA GLU A 17 -22.71 -3.49 6.79
C GLU A 17 -22.11 -4.33 5.66
N ALA A 18 -21.89 -3.71 4.49
CA ALA A 18 -21.23 -4.37 3.36
C ALA A 18 -19.80 -4.81 3.72
N LEU A 19 -19.01 -3.94 4.37
CA LEU A 19 -17.66 -4.26 4.85
C LEU A 19 -17.69 -5.41 5.87
N ALA A 20 -18.68 -5.43 6.76
CA ALA A 20 -18.84 -6.54 7.72
C ALA A 20 -19.18 -7.86 7.03
N ILE A 21 -20.00 -7.85 5.97
CA ILE A 21 -20.30 -9.05 5.17
C ILE A 21 -19.04 -9.53 4.43
N MET A 22 -18.32 -8.62 3.79
CA MET A 22 -17.06 -8.92 3.08
C MET A 22 -15.99 -9.51 4.01
N ALA A 23 -15.99 -9.11 5.29
CA ALA A 23 -15.05 -9.61 6.29
C ALA A 23 -15.39 -11.02 6.82
N GLN A 24 -16.57 -11.57 6.54
CA GLN A 24 -16.92 -12.92 6.98
C GLN A 24 -16.01 -13.97 6.32
N PRO A 25 -15.63 -15.06 7.01
CA PRO A 25 -14.67 -16.03 6.48
C PRO A 25 -15.03 -16.62 5.10
N SER A 26 -16.32 -16.78 4.80
CA SER A 26 -16.81 -17.26 3.51
C SER A 26 -16.60 -16.26 2.35
N TYR A 27 -16.59 -14.96 2.64
CA TYR A 27 -16.47 -13.90 1.63
C TYR A 27 -15.10 -13.22 1.64
N ALA A 28 -14.32 -13.35 2.72
CA ALA A 28 -13.04 -12.69 2.89
C ALA A 28 -12.04 -13.02 1.77
N PRO A 29 -11.85 -14.29 1.35
CA PRO A 29 -10.91 -14.61 0.26
C PRO A 29 -11.27 -13.91 -1.05
N ALA A 30 -12.55 -13.89 -1.42
CA ALA A 30 -13.03 -13.21 -2.62
C ALA A 30 -12.87 -11.69 -2.49
N SER A 31 -13.25 -11.11 -1.35
CA SER A 31 -13.16 -9.67 -1.10
C SER A 31 -11.71 -9.17 -1.14
N VAL A 32 -10.78 -9.92 -0.55
CA VAL A 32 -9.34 -9.61 -0.60
C VAL A 32 -8.79 -9.74 -2.01
N ARG A 33 -9.24 -10.74 -2.78
CA ARG A 33 -8.85 -10.89 -4.19
C ARG A 33 -9.30 -9.70 -5.03
N GLU A 34 -10.54 -9.24 -4.89
CA GLU A 34 -11.02 -8.06 -5.62
C GLU A 34 -10.26 -6.78 -5.22
N LEU A 35 -9.92 -6.64 -3.93
CA LEU A 35 -9.07 -5.53 -3.48
C LEU A 35 -7.65 -5.58 -4.08
N ALA A 36 -7.08 -6.78 -4.21
CA ALA A 36 -5.78 -6.99 -4.83
C ALA A 36 -5.82 -6.66 -6.33
N LEU A 37 -6.87 -7.08 -7.04
CA LEU A 37 -7.07 -6.76 -8.46
C LEU A 37 -7.25 -5.26 -8.67
N LEU A 38 -8.03 -4.59 -7.81
CA LEU A 38 -8.18 -3.13 -7.87
C LEU A 38 -6.83 -2.42 -7.67
N SER A 39 -6.03 -2.89 -6.72
CA SER A 39 -4.71 -2.29 -6.47
C SER A 39 -3.75 -2.53 -7.63
N ASP A 40 -3.79 -3.73 -8.22
CA ASP A 40 -3.02 -4.05 -9.42
C ASP A 40 -3.41 -3.14 -10.60
N GLU A 41 -4.71 -2.97 -10.85
CA GLU A 41 -5.22 -2.09 -11.91
C GLU A 41 -4.80 -0.63 -11.69
N ILE A 42 -4.90 -0.10 -10.46
CA ILE A 42 -4.46 1.25 -10.16
C ILE A 42 -2.95 1.41 -10.37
N CYS A 43 -2.13 0.43 -9.96
CA CYS A 43 -0.69 0.43 -10.21
C CYS A 43 -0.38 0.39 -11.71
N TYR A 44 -1.06 -0.47 -12.46
CA TYR A 44 -0.94 -0.57 -13.92
C TYR A 44 -1.28 0.76 -14.60
N LEU A 45 -2.41 1.37 -14.25
CA LEU A 45 -2.84 2.68 -14.77
C LEU A 45 -1.90 3.82 -14.36
N ALA A 46 -1.17 3.67 -13.24
CA ALA A 46 -0.14 4.61 -12.81
C ALA A 46 1.21 4.42 -13.54
N GLY A 47 1.33 3.43 -14.43
CA GLY A 47 2.56 3.14 -15.17
C GLY A 47 3.62 2.39 -14.35
N ASP A 48 3.21 1.60 -13.35
CA ASP A 48 4.14 0.81 -12.55
C ASP A 48 4.76 -0.35 -13.37
N GLU A 49 6.07 -0.30 -13.59
CA GLU A 49 6.86 -1.34 -14.29
C GLU A 49 7.69 -2.21 -13.32
N SER A 50 7.41 -2.12 -12.01
CA SER A 50 8.14 -2.90 -11.00
C SER A 50 7.99 -4.40 -11.22
N VAL A 51 9.09 -5.14 -11.16
CA VAL A 51 9.12 -6.62 -11.21
C VAL A 51 9.82 -7.25 -9.99
N ASP A 52 10.30 -6.42 -9.08
CA ASP A 52 11.01 -6.81 -7.87
C ASP A 52 10.11 -6.73 -6.63
N PHE A 53 10.69 -6.78 -5.43
CA PHE A 53 9.95 -6.69 -4.16
C PHE A 53 9.07 -5.42 -4.05
N SER A 54 9.41 -4.34 -4.76
CA SER A 54 8.60 -3.12 -4.78
C SER A 54 7.22 -3.36 -5.41
N TRP A 55 7.08 -4.34 -6.31
CA TRP A 55 5.79 -4.73 -6.89
C TRP A 55 4.79 -5.14 -5.80
N TYR A 56 5.22 -6.00 -4.86
CA TYR A 56 4.41 -6.48 -3.75
C TYR A 56 4.11 -5.36 -2.77
N THR A 57 5.15 -4.62 -2.37
CA THR A 57 5.02 -3.54 -1.40
C THR A 57 4.03 -2.48 -1.89
N LYS A 58 4.13 -2.02 -3.14
CA LYS A 58 3.22 -1.04 -3.73
C LYS A 58 1.76 -1.50 -3.69
N ARG A 59 1.48 -2.73 -4.12
CA ARG A 59 0.11 -3.28 -4.18
C ARG A 59 -0.49 -3.50 -2.80
N VAL A 60 0.29 -4.00 -1.85
CA VAL A 60 -0.15 -4.17 -0.45
C VAL A 60 -0.42 -2.81 0.19
N SER A 61 0.49 -1.86 0.06
CA SER A 61 0.32 -0.51 0.61
C SER A 61 -0.89 0.20 0.00
N LEU A 62 -1.12 0.04 -1.29
CA LEU A 62 -2.28 0.61 -1.97
C LEU A 62 -3.59 -0.04 -1.52
N SER A 63 -3.62 -1.37 -1.41
CA SER A 63 -4.77 -2.12 -0.88
C SER A 63 -5.14 -1.64 0.52
N MET A 64 -4.14 -1.49 1.38
CA MET A 64 -4.32 -1.02 2.77
C MET A 64 -4.78 0.44 2.82
N THR A 65 -4.21 1.30 1.98
CA THR A 65 -4.62 2.71 1.90
C THR A 65 -6.07 2.82 1.42
N TYR A 66 -6.47 2.00 0.45
CA TYR A 66 -7.83 1.98 -0.08
C TYR A 66 -8.84 1.52 0.98
N SER A 67 -8.62 0.35 1.58
CA SER A 67 -9.55 -0.24 2.55
C SER A 67 -9.73 0.63 3.80
N THR A 68 -8.64 1.22 4.31
CA THR A 68 -8.71 2.15 5.45
C THR A 68 -9.42 3.46 5.09
N SER A 69 -9.25 3.96 3.86
CA SER A 69 -9.98 5.13 3.37
C SER A 69 -11.47 4.86 3.19
N GLU A 70 -11.84 3.68 2.70
CA GLU A 70 -13.25 3.24 2.64
C GLU A 70 -13.89 3.20 4.03
N LEU A 71 -13.19 2.63 5.02
CA LEU A 71 -13.68 2.60 6.38
C LEU A 71 -13.83 4.02 6.96
N PHE A 72 -12.85 4.89 6.75
CA PHE A 72 -12.90 6.29 7.18
C PHE A 72 -14.10 7.03 6.56
N MET A 73 -14.32 6.85 5.26
CA MET A 73 -15.43 7.47 4.52
C MET A 73 -16.80 7.19 5.14
N THR A 74 -16.98 6.03 5.79
CA THR A 74 -18.26 5.69 6.44
C THR A 74 -18.63 6.59 7.61
N LYS A 75 -17.64 7.26 8.22
CA LYS A 75 -17.83 8.17 9.35
C LYS A 75 -17.68 9.64 8.96
N ASP A 76 -17.14 9.92 7.79
CA ASP A 76 -16.93 11.29 7.30
C ASP A 76 -18.28 11.97 6.99
N LYS A 77 -18.44 13.19 7.53
CA LYS A 77 -19.61 14.07 7.32
C LYS A 77 -19.23 15.41 6.70
N SER A 78 -17.96 15.58 6.33
CA SER A 78 -17.45 16.77 5.69
C SER A 78 -18.07 16.94 4.28
N PRO A 79 -18.26 18.19 3.81
CA PRO A 79 -18.78 18.44 2.48
C PRO A 79 -17.93 17.77 1.40
N GLY A 80 -18.55 16.93 0.57
CA GLY A 80 -17.85 16.23 -0.52
C GLY A 80 -16.80 15.22 -0.06
N TYR A 81 -16.81 14.79 1.21
CA TYR A 81 -15.83 13.86 1.79
C TYR A 81 -14.39 14.37 1.73
N VAL A 82 -14.19 15.68 1.94
CA VAL A 82 -12.85 16.30 1.90
C VAL A 82 -11.91 15.73 2.98
N ASP A 83 -12.43 15.36 4.15
CA ASP A 83 -11.63 14.74 5.20
C ASP A 83 -11.15 13.35 4.79
N THR A 84 -11.99 12.58 4.10
CA THR A 84 -11.61 11.29 3.50
C THR A 84 -10.52 11.47 2.44
N LEU A 85 -10.64 12.47 1.57
CA LEU A 85 -9.61 12.76 0.56
C LEU A 85 -8.26 13.07 1.23
N ASN A 86 -8.27 13.95 2.24
CA ASN A 86 -7.07 14.31 3.00
C ASN A 86 -6.47 13.10 3.74
N PHE A 87 -7.32 12.27 4.35
CA PHE A 87 -6.89 11.02 4.99
C PHE A 87 -6.20 10.07 3.99
N MET A 88 -6.82 9.85 2.83
CA MET A 88 -6.28 9.00 1.77
C MET A 88 -4.93 9.51 1.26
N LEU A 89 -4.80 10.81 1.01
CA LEU A 89 -3.54 11.41 0.56
C LEU A 89 -2.43 11.25 1.60
N ARG A 90 -2.74 11.46 2.88
CA ARG A 90 -1.78 11.26 3.98
C ARG A 90 -1.34 9.79 4.09
N ARG A 91 -2.25 8.84 3.89
CA ARG A 91 -1.92 7.40 3.87
C ARG A 91 -1.04 7.00 2.70
N LEU A 92 -1.31 7.56 1.52
CA LEU A 92 -0.47 7.34 0.35
C LEU A 92 0.95 7.89 0.57
N GLU A 93 1.07 9.03 1.23
CA GLU A 93 2.38 9.62 1.55
C GLU A 93 3.16 8.79 2.57
N GLU A 94 2.51 8.31 3.64
CA GLU A 94 3.14 7.38 4.59
C GLU A 94 3.57 6.07 3.92
N ALA A 95 2.78 5.53 2.99
CA ALA A 95 3.15 4.35 2.21
C ALA A 95 4.42 4.58 1.38
N ARG A 96 4.56 5.75 0.74
CA ARG A 96 5.78 6.10 0.01
C ARG A 96 6.98 6.23 0.93
N ALA A 97 6.82 6.89 2.07
CA ALA A 97 7.89 7.04 3.06
C ALA A 97 8.37 5.68 3.59
N LEU A 98 7.46 4.75 3.84
CA LEU A 98 7.81 3.38 4.25
C LEU A 98 8.60 2.64 3.16
N GLY A 99 8.22 2.78 1.89
CA GLY A 99 8.98 2.21 0.76
C GLY A 99 10.41 2.73 0.70
N GLY A 100 10.60 4.06 0.77
CA GLY A 100 11.94 4.67 0.75
C GLY A 100 12.81 4.28 1.95
N LEU A 101 12.20 4.02 3.11
CA LEU A 101 12.91 3.55 4.31
C LEU A 101 13.47 2.14 4.13
N VAL A 102 12.71 1.23 3.53
CA VAL A 102 13.17 -0.14 3.23
C VAL A 102 14.36 -0.10 2.25
N ASP A 103 14.26 0.72 1.20
CA ASP A 103 15.35 0.89 0.23
C ASP A 103 16.61 1.43 0.88
N SER A 104 16.48 2.41 1.77
CA SER A 104 17.59 2.99 2.53
C SER A 104 18.28 1.96 3.43
N ILE A 105 17.52 1.13 4.15
CA ILE A 105 18.06 0.07 5.01
C ILE A 105 18.80 -0.99 4.19
N SER A 106 18.22 -1.40 3.06
CA SER A 106 18.85 -2.39 2.17
C SER A 106 20.20 -1.89 1.64
N THR A 107 20.26 -0.59 1.33
CA THR A 107 21.45 0.08 0.82
C THR A 107 22.53 0.16 1.90
N TRP A 108 22.19 0.57 3.12
CA TRP A 108 23.12 0.57 4.26
C TRP A 108 23.69 -0.83 4.54
N ALA A 109 22.85 -1.86 4.55
CA ALA A 109 23.28 -3.24 4.79
C ALA A 109 24.29 -3.72 3.74
N ARG A 110 24.04 -3.44 2.45
CA ARG A 110 24.98 -3.75 1.36
C ARG A 110 26.32 -3.03 1.54
N PHE A 111 26.31 -1.76 1.92
CA PHE A 111 27.55 -1.01 2.17
C PHE A 111 28.35 -1.60 3.32
N SER A 112 27.70 -1.98 4.43
CA SER A 112 28.38 -2.60 5.56
C SER A 112 29.02 -3.95 5.19
N VAL A 113 28.31 -4.80 4.44
CA VAL A 113 28.84 -6.10 3.97
C VAL A 113 30.01 -5.89 3.01
N ASN A 114 29.86 -5.03 2.02
CA ASN A 114 30.92 -4.76 1.04
C ASN A 114 32.18 -4.17 1.69
N SER A 115 32.02 -3.32 2.70
CA SER A 115 33.15 -2.74 3.45
C SER A 115 33.89 -3.80 4.26
N SER A 116 33.16 -4.72 4.91
CA SER A 116 33.75 -5.85 5.63
C SER A 116 34.47 -6.81 4.68
N VAL A 117 33.89 -7.13 3.53
CA VAL A 117 34.51 -8.00 2.52
C VAL A 117 35.76 -7.35 1.93
N ASN A 118 35.70 -6.06 1.58
CA ASN A 118 36.85 -5.32 1.06
C ASN A 118 37.97 -5.18 2.10
N LEU A 119 37.63 -5.03 3.39
CA LEU A 119 38.59 -5.00 4.49
C LEU A 119 39.27 -6.37 4.70
N LEU A 120 38.54 -7.48 4.55
CA LEU A 120 39.11 -8.82 4.63
C LEU A 120 40.02 -9.11 3.42
N ARG A 121 39.62 -8.69 2.22
CA ARG A 121 40.41 -8.86 0.99
C ARG A 121 41.67 -8.00 0.98
N SER A 122 41.64 -6.80 1.57
CA SER A 122 42.82 -5.93 1.67
C SER A 122 43.86 -6.41 2.69
N ARG A 123 43.49 -7.31 3.60
CA ARG A 123 44.39 -7.96 4.58
C ARG A 123 44.97 -9.30 4.11
N GLY A 124 44.72 -9.71 2.87
CA GLY A 124 45.37 -10.89 2.27
C GLY A 124 44.85 -12.24 2.76
N MET A 125 43.70 -12.31 3.43
CA MET A 125 43.03 -13.58 3.73
C MET A 125 42.15 -13.99 2.54
N THR A 126 42.69 -14.85 1.68
CA THR A 126 41.89 -15.64 0.74
C THR A 126 41.21 -16.77 1.50
N LEU A 127 39.88 -16.83 1.44
CA LEU A 127 39.12 -18.07 1.65
C LEU A 127 39.20 -18.91 0.38
#